data_AF-A0A1F5YLD5-F1
#
_entry.id   AF-A0A1F5YLD5-F1
#
_cell.length_a   1.000
_cell.length_b   1.000
_cell.length_c   1.000
_cell.angle_alpha   90.00
_cell.angle_beta   90.00
_cell.angle_gamma   90.00
#
_symmetry.space_group_name_H-M   'P 1'
#
loop_
_entity.id
_entity.type
_entity.pdbx_description
1 polymer ?
#
loop_
_entity_poly.entity_id
_entity_poly.type
_entity_poly.pdbx_seq_one_letter_code
_entity_poly.pdbx_strand_id
1 'polypeptide(L)'
;MPKKNTGSPEAKAPQIGKLFGDFLIEKGLIDQEERDDALAVQKAVNLRLGILASMDEIISVAQIYEVLEQQKLTGKPFGETARELRLIDENQLGHLLKRQYSLKMKVGEILVGLLYLKKDEMEAALEHFIREHGQ
;
A
#
# COMPACT_ATOMS: atom_id res chain seq x y z
N MET A 1 4.31 -11.52 41.58
CA MET A 1 4.92 -10.17 41.56
C MET A 1 6.38 -10.25 41.12
N PRO A 2 6.88 -9.26 40.37
CA PRO A 2 7.97 -9.42 39.39
C PRO A 2 9.35 -9.04 39.93
N LYS A 3 10.41 -9.45 39.20
CA LYS A 3 11.74 -8.81 39.27
C LYS A 3 12.10 -8.24 37.90
N LYS A 4 12.53 -6.97 37.93
CA LYS A 4 13.03 -6.14 36.83
C LYS A 4 14.52 -6.39 36.56
N ASN A 5 14.94 -5.88 35.39
CA ASN A 5 16.28 -5.47 34.95
C ASN A 5 17.12 -6.58 34.30
N THR A 6 17.82 -6.38 33.17
CA THR A 6 18.66 -5.24 32.74
C THR A 6 18.79 -5.20 31.20
N GLY A 7 18.89 -4.01 30.63
CA GLY A 7 18.98 -3.78 29.18
C GLY A 7 20.34 -4.08 28.53
N SER A 8 20.30 -4.10 27.19
CA SER A 8 21.43 -3.84 26.29
C SER A 8 21.09 -2.64 25.41
N PRO A 9 22.03 -1.69 25.19
CA PRO A 9 21.82 -0.57 24.29
C PRO A 9 22.13 -1.02 22.86
N GLU A 10 21.14 -1.58 22.17
CA GLU A 10 21.27 -1.80 20.73
C GLU A 10 21.12 -0.46 20.01
N ALA A 11 22.21 -0.06 19.35
CA ALA A 11 22.33 1.14 18.58
C ALA A 11 21.16 1.27 17.58
N LYS A 12 20.35 2.33 17.72
CA LYS A 12 19.35 2.66 16.71
C LYS A 12 20.10 3.13 15.45
N ALA A 13 20.14 2.25 14.45
CA ALA A 13 20.51 2.59 13.08
C ALA A 13 19.69 3.79 12.59
N PRO A 14 20.25 4.63 11.69
CA PRO A 14 19.53 5.80 11.17
C PRO A 14 18.26 5.35 10.45
N GLN A 15 17.09 5.73 10.96
CA GLN A 15 15.80 5.32 10.42
C GLN A 15 15.48 6.13 9.15
N ILE A 16 15.66 5.48 8.01
CA ILE A 16 15.12 5.92 6.72
C ILE A 16 13.58 5.85 6.84
N GLY A 17 12.90 7.00 6.86
CA GLY A 17 11.45 7.18 6.73
C GLY A 17 10.57 6.13 7.41
N LYS A 18 10.32 6.27 8.71
CA LYS A 18 9.40 5.41 9.47
C LYS A 18 8.04 5.30 8.77
N LEU A 19 7.49 4.09 8.62
CA LEU A 19 6.16 3.89 8.04
C LEU A 19 5.07 4.12 9.09
N PHE A 20 3.90 4.61 8.66
CA PHE A 20 2.79 4.90 9.57
C PHE A 20 2.29 3.65 10.33
N GLY A 21 2.29 2.48 9.70
CA GLY A 21 1.92 1.23 10.37
C GLY A 21 2.82 0.89 11.55
N ASP A 22 4.13 1.09 11.41
CA ASP A 22 5.10 0.85 12.49
C ASP A 22 4.97 1.87 13.62
N PHE A 23 4.60 3.11 13.27
CA PHE A 23 4.25 4.12 14.25
C PHE A 23 3.05 3.73 15.12
N LEU A 24 2.01 3.16 14.53
CA LEU A 24 0.82 2.73 15.27
C LEU A 24 1.15 1.61 16.28
N ILE A 25 2.01 0.66 15.89
CA ILE A 25 2.51 -0.39 16.78
C ILE A 25 3.31 0.21 17.94
N GLU A 26 4.23 1.14 17.66
CA GLU A 26 5.03 1.78 18.71
C GLU A 26 4.20 2.59 19.72
N LYS A 27 3.09 3.20 19.27
CA LYS A 27 2.16 3.92 20.15
C LYS A 27 1.17 2.97 20.87
N GLY A 28 1.24 1.66 20.59
CA GLY A 28 0.37 0.65 21.19
C GLY A 28 -1.09 0.74 20.76
N LEU A 29 -1.34 1.35 19.59
CA LEU A 29 -2.69 1.54 19.04
C LEU A 29 -3.19 0.34 18.25
N ILE A 30 -2.26 -0.42 17.67
CA ILE A 30 -2.49 -1.70 17.02
C ILE A 30 -1.33 -2.63 17.37
N ASP A 31 -1.51 -3.93 17.14
CA ASP A 31 -0.42 -4.90 17.19
C ASP A 31 0.10 -5.30 15.78
N GLN A 32 1.06 -6.22 15.80
CA GLN A 32 1.72 -6.73 14.61
C GLN A 32 0.78 -7.55 13.71
N GLU A 33 -0.12 -8.33 14.30
CA GLU A 33 -1.09 -9.17 13.59
C GLU A 33 -2.13 -8.28 12.90
N GLU A 34 -2.68 -7.31 13.62
CA GLU A 34 -3.66 -6.34 13.10
C GLU A 34 -3.09 -5.52 11.93
N ARG A 35 -1.82 -5.12 12.00
CA ARG A 35 -1.13 -4.44 10.90
C ARG A 35 -1.01 -5.36 9.68
N ASP A 36 -0.56 -6.59 9.89
CA ASP A 36 -0.32 -7.54 8.81
C ASP A 36 -1.63 -7.97 8.12
N ASP A 37 -2.71 -8.12 8.89
CA ASP A 37 -4.08 -8.29 8.40
C ASP A 37 -4.53 -7.13 7.51
N ALA A 38 -4.37 -5.89 7.99
CA ALA A 38 -4.73 -4.71 7.22
C ALA A 38 -3.92 -4.58 5.93
N LEU A 39 -2.64 -4.96 5.93
CA LEU A 39 -1.80 -5.01 4.73
C LEU A 39 -2.24 -6.12 3.76
N ALA A 40 -2.65 -7.28 4.27
CA ALA A 40 -3.21 -8.35 3.45
C ALA A 40 -4.52 -7.91 2.78
N VAL A 41 -5.42 -7.29 3.52
CA VAL A 41 -6.67 -6.70 2.97
C VAL A 41 -6.34 -5.62 1.95
N GLN A 42 -5.42 -4.69 2.26
CA GLN A 42 -5.01 -3.64 1.34
C GLN A 42 -4.52 -4.20 0.00
N LYS A 43 -3.72 -5.26 0.04
CA LYS A 43 -3.20 -5.95 -1.14
C LYS A 43 -4.30 -6.67 -1.93
N ALA A 44 -5.34 -7.15 -1.26
CA ALA A 44 -6.46 -7.83 -1.88
C ALA A 44 -7.46 -6.87 -2.54
N VAL A 45 -7.75 -5.73 -1.90
CA VAL A 45 -8.77 -4.78 -2.38
C VAL A 45 -8.25 -3.75 -3.39
N ASN A 46 -6.96 -3.39 -3.31
CA ASN A 46 -6.39 -2.41 -4.25
C ASN A 46 -6.25 -3.03 -5.64
N LEU A 47 -6.99 -2.47 -6.59
CA LEU A 47 -7.04 -2.97 -7.95
C LEU A 47 -5.70 -2.79 -8.68
N ARG A 48 -5.29 -3.82 -9.39
CA ARG A 48 -4.13 -3.78 -10.30
C ARG A 48 -4.51 -3.08 -11.60
N LEU A 49 -3.56 -2.37 -12.20
CA LEU A 49 -3.75 -1.65 -13.46
C LEU A 49 -4.36 -2.51 -14.57
N GLY A 50 -3.90 -3.76 -14.74
CA GLY A 50 -4.46 -4.67 -15.74
C GLY A 50 -5.95 -4.97 -15.53
N ILE A 51 -6.38 -5.19 -14.28
CA ILE A 51 -7.81 -5.44 -13.97
C ILE A 51 -8.64 -4.19 -14.26
N LEU A 52 -8.15 -3.00 -13.86
CA LEU A 52 -8.80 -1.74 -14.19
C LEU A 52 -8.92 -1.53 -15.70
N ALA A 53 -7.87 -1.83 -16.46
CA ALA A 53 -7.87 -1.72 -17.91
C ALA A 53 -8.89 -2.66 -18.58
N SER A 54 -9.11 -3.86 -18.00
CA SER A 54 -10.18 -4.76 -18.46
C SER A 54 -11.57 -4.24 -18.14
N MET A 55 -11.78 -3.71 -16.93
CA MET A 55 -13.08 -3.17 -16.51
C MET A 55 -13.49 -1.97 -17.37
N ASP A 56 -12.50 -1.24 -17.88
CA ASP A 56 -12.70 -0.06 -18.72
C ASP A 56 -12.76 -0.42 -20.22
N GLU A 57 -12.78 -1.71 -20.55
CA GLU A 57 -12.80 -2.23 -21.92
C GLU A 57 -11.63 -1.73 -22.80
N ILE A 58 -10.53 -1.29 -22.17
CA ILE A 58 -9.34 -0.79 -22.87
C ILE A 58 -8.52 -1.95 -23.44
N ILE A 59 -8.37 -3.02 -22.65
CA ILE A 59 -7.71 -4.26 -23.05
C ILE A 59 -8.54 -5.46 -22.63
N SER A 60 -8.45 -6.54 -23.38
CA SER A 60 -9.07 -7.83 -23.04
C SER A 60 -8.25 -8.61 -22.00
N VAL A 61 -8.88 -9.62 -21.40
CA VAL A 61 -8.20 -10.58 -20.51
C VAL A 61 -7.02 -11.28 -21.21
N ALA A 62 -7.16 -11.61 -22.49
CA ALA A 62 -6.08 -12.21 -23.27
C ALA A 62 -4.86 -11.28 -23.39
N GLN A 63 -5.10 -9.99 -23.64
CA GLN A 63 -4.05 -8.97 -23.71
C GLN A 63 -3.40 -8.71 -22.34
N ILE A 64 -4.13 -8.88 -21.23
CA ILE A 64 -3.51 -8.84 -19.89
C ILE A 64 -2.48 -9.96 -19.74
N TYR A 65 -2.81 -11.18 -20.19
CA TYR A 65 -1.84 -12.28 -20.15
C TYR A 65 -0.59 -11.96 -20.98
N GLU A 66 -0.75 -11.39 -22.18
CA GLU A 66 0.36 -10.96 -23.03
C GLU A 66 1.28 -9.96 -22.30
N VAL A 67 0.70 -8.93 -21.67
CA VAL A 67 1.47 -7.94 -20.87
C VAL A 67 2.19 -8.63 -19.71
N LEU A 68 1.54 -9.54 -19.00
CA LEU A 68 2.14 -10.25 -17.87
C LEU A 68 3.29 -11.16 -18.30
N GLU A 69 3.20 -11.82 -19.46
CA GLU A 69 4.31 -12.61 -20.02
C GLU A 69 5.50 -11.72 -20.37
N GLN A 70 5.26 -10.58 -21.02
CA GLN A 70 6.33 -9.64 -21.35
C GLN A 70 6.94 -8.98 -20.10
N GLN A 71 6.14 -8.70 -19.08
CA GLN A 71 6.62 -8.22 -17.79
C GLN A 71 7.53 -9.25 -17.10
N LYS A 72 7.23 -10.55 -17.18
CA LYS A 72 8.12 -11.61 -16.64
C LYS A 72 9.48 -11.65 -17.33
N LEU A 73 9.51 -11.38 -18.64
CA LEU A 73 10.75 -11.39 -19.43
C LEU A 73 11.59 -10.13 -19.22
N THR A 74 10.94 -8.97 -19.07
CA THR A 74 11.61 -7.66 -19.06
C THR A 74 11.79 -7.06 -17.67
N GLY A 75 10.98 -7.47 -16.69
CA GLY A 75 10.92 -6.87 -15.35
C GLY A 75 10.23 -5.49 -15.31
N LYS A 76 9.71 -4.99 -16.44
CA LYS A 76 9.11 -3.65 -16.52
C LYS A 76 7.75 -3.57 -15.82
N PRO A 77 7.32 -2.37 -15.36
CA PRO A 77 5.97 -2.19 -14.84
C PRO A 77 4.88 -2.45 -15.88
N PHE A 78 3.73 -2.96 -15.45
CA PHE A 78 2.60 -3.32 -16.33
C PHE A 78 2.22 -2.20 -17.31
N GLY A 79 2.09 -0.96 -16.84
CA GLY A 79 1.69 0.18 -17.67
C GLY A 79 2.72 0.52 -18.76
N GLU A 80 4.00 0.40 -18.45
CA GLU A 80 5.08 0.59 -19.44
C GLU A 80 5.06 -0.53 -20.48
N THR A 81 5.00 -1.79 -20.03
CA THR A 81 4.91 -2.95 -20.92
C THR A 81 3.69 -2.89 -21.84
N ALA A 82 2.51 -2.52 -21.32
CA ALA A 82 1.30 -2.39 -22.13
C ALA A 82 1.41 -1.29 -23.20
N ARG A 83 2.11 -0.19 -22.91
CA ARG A 83 2.40 0.87 -23.89
C ARG A 83 3.37 0.40 -24.97
N GLU A 84 4.42 -0.33 -24.60
CA GLU A 84 5.39 -0.88 -25.55
C GLU A 84 4.76 -1.88 -26.51
N LEU A 85 3.79 -2.66 -26.02
CA LEU A 85 2.97 -3.56 -26.83
C LEU A 85 1.87 -2.84 -27.65
N ARG A 86 1.76 -1.50 -27.53
CA ARG A 86 0.73 -0.67 -28.18
C ARG A 86 -0.70 -1.09 -27.83
N LEU A 87 -0.87 -1.71 -26.67
CA LEU A 87 -2.18 -2.12 -26.15
C LEU A 87 -2.89 -0.96 -25.45
N ILE A 88 -2.12 -0.01 -24.91
CA ILE A 88 -2.62 1.25 -24.36
C ILE A 88 -1.76 2.42 -24.85
N ASP A 89 -2.33 3.61 -24.89
CA ASP A 89 -1.61 4.87 -25.09
C ASP A 89 -1.33 5.62 -23.77
N GLU A 90 -0.67 6.77 -23.87
CA GLU A 90 -0.32 7.59 -22.69
C GLU A 90 -1.55 8.20 -21.99
N ASN A 91 -2.59 8.54 -22.76
CA ASN A 91 -3.83 9.10 -22.19
C ASN A 91 -4.58 8.03 -21.40
N GLN A 92 -4.67 6.82 -21.94
CA GLN A 92 -5.26 5.65 -21.30
C GLN A 92 -4.48 5.25 -20.05
N LEU A 93 -3.13 5.23 -20.12
CA LEU A 93 -2.30 4.99 -18.93
C LEU A 93 -2.54 6.06 -17.85
N GLY A 94 -2.57 7.33 -18.23
CA GLY A 94 -2.85 8.43 -17.30
C GLY A 94 -4.24 8.33 -16.66
N HIS A 95 -5.27 7.95 -17.43
CA HIS A 95 -6.61 7.68 -16.94
C HIS A 95 -6.64 6.53 -15.94
N LEU A 96 -6.00 5.40 -16.27
CA LEU A 96 -5.92 4.23 -15.40
C LEU A 96 -5.19 4.53 -14.09
N LEU A 97 -4.10 5.28 -14.13
CA LEU A 97 -3.35 5.69 -12.94
C LEU A 97 -4.19 6.61 -12.03
N LYS A 98 -4.93 7.57 -12.61
CA LYS A 98 -5.84 8.42 -11.83
C LYS A 98 -6.94 7.61 -11.15
N ARG A 99 -7.54 6.65 -11.86
CA ARG A 99 -8.55 5.75 -11.30
C ARG A 99 -7.98 4.83 -10.23
N GLN A 100 -6.81 4.25 -10.47
CA GLN A 100 -6.15 3.41 -9.48
C GLN A 100 -5.85 4.19 -8.21
N TYR A 101 -5.40 5.45 -8.35
CA TYR A 101 -5.17 6.34 -7.22
C TYR A 101 -6.46 6.64 -6.45
N SER A 102 -7.57 6.94 -7.14
CA SER A 102 -8.84 7.28 -6.47
C SER A 102 -9.49 6.10 -5.76
N LEU A 103 -9.19 4.86 -6.16
CA LEU A 103 -9.71 3.63 -5.53
C LEU A 103 -8.76 3.06 -4.47
N LYS A 104 -7.57 3.65 -4.30
CA LYS A 104 -6.55 3.13 -3.39
C LYS A 104 -7.00 3.31 -1.94
N MET A 105 -7.29 2.20 -1.27
CA MET A 105 -7.54 2.18 0.16
C MET A 105 -6.23 2.30 0.93
N LYS A 106 -6.15 3.25 1.85
CA LYS A 106 -5.00 3.42 2.76
C LYS A 106 -5.09 2.44 3.92
N VAL A 107 -3.94 2.06 4.47
CA VAL A 107 -3.88 1.07 5.57
C VAL A 107 -4.65 1.55 6.80
N GLY A 108 -4.61 2.85 7.11
CA GLY A 108 -5.38 3.43 8.22
C GLY A 108 -6.90 3.32 8.04
N GLU A 109 -7.40 3.51 6.81
CA GLU A 109 -8.83 3.36 6.50
C GLU A 109 -9.28 1.90 6.64
N ILE A 110 -8.40 0.96 6.29
CA ILE A 110 -8.65 -0.48 6.43
C ILE A 110 -8.66 -0.89 7.90
N LEU A 111 -7.69 -0.41 8.71
CA LEU A 111 -7.67 -0.66 10.16
C LEU A 111 -8.96 -0.18 10.85
N VAL A 112 -9.50 0.95 10.40
CA VAL A 112 -10.81 1.45 10.87
C VAL A 112 -11.95 0.54 10.41
N GLY A 113 -11.94 0.10 9.14
CA GLY A 113 -12.95 -0.80 8.60
C GLY A 113 -12.96 -2.19 9.27
N LEU A 114 -11.80 -2.68 9.71
CA LEU A 114 -11.65 -3.94 10.46
C LEU A 114 -11.96 -3.81 11.96
N LEU A 115 -12.27 -2.59 12.43
CA LEU A 115 -12.50 -2.27 13.84
C LEU A 115 -11.27 -2.47 14.76
N TYR A 116 -10.06 -2.58 14.19
CA TYR A 116 -8.80 -2.64 14.94
C TYR A 116 -8.38 -1.26 15.47
N LEU A 117 -8.86 -0.18 14.85
CA LEU A 117 -8.56 1.19 15.28
C LEU A 117 -9.81 2.06 15.12
N LYS A 118 -10.16 2.90 16.10
CA LYS A 118 -11.27 3.83 15.89
C LYS A 118 -10.86 4.95 14.95
N LYS A 119 -11.83 5.51 14.23
CA LYS A 119 -11.59 6.62 13.30
C LYS A 119 -10.88 7.81 13.96
N ASP A 120 -11.36 8.26 15.11
CA ASP A 120 -10.79 9.41 15.82
C ASP A 120 -9.36 9.13 16.31
N GLU A 121 -9.08 7.89 16.73
CA GLU A 121 -7.73 7.45 17.14
C GLU A 121 -6.77 7.41 15.94
N MET A 122 -7.25 6.95 14.78
CA MET A 122 -6.50 6.94 13.52
C MET A 122 -6.15 8.36 13.07
N GLU A 123 -7.12 9.27 13.08
CA GLU A 123 -6.93 10.67 12.68
C GLU A 123 -5.93 11.37 13.61
N ALA A 124 -6.09 11.22 14.93
CA ALA A 124 -5.16 11.77 15.91
C ALA A 124 -3.74 11.20 15.76
N ALA A 125 -3.62 9.89 15.53
CA ALA A 125 -2.34 9.23 15.31
C ALA A 125 -1.66 9.71 14.03
N LEU A 126 -2.43 9.94 12.96
CA LEU A 126 -1.92 10.45 11.69
C LEU A 126 -1.40 11.89 11.83
N GLU A 127 -2.14 12.76 12.52
CA GLU A 127 -1.66 14.12 12.82
C GLU A 127 -0.36 14.10 13.61
N HIS A 128 -0.28 13.23 14.62
CA HIS A 128 0.91 13.06 15.44
C HIS A 128 2.10 12.58 14.60
N PHE A 129 1.88 11.57 13.76
CA PHE A 129 2.91 11.02 12.88
C PHE A 129 3.45 12.08 11.91
N ILE A 130 2.56 12.87 11.28
CA ILE A 130 2.95 13.96 10.37
C ILE A 130 3.74 15.04 11.11
N ARG A 131 3.36 15.40 12.33
CA ARG A 131 4.12 16.38 13.14
C ARG A 131 5.50 15.89 13.54
N GLU A 132 5.65 14.60 13.86
CA GLU A 132 6.93 14.01 14.26
C GLU A 132 7.88 13.74 13.07
N HIS A 133 7.35 13.45 11.87
CA HIS A 133 8.15 12.92 10.76
C HIS A 133 8.01 13.70 9.43
N GLY A 134 7.14 14.71 9.37
CA GLY A 134 6.98 15.58 8.21
C GLY A 134 7.96 16.75 8.23
N GLN A 135 9.22 16.52 7.83
CA GLN A 135 10.15 17.54 7.33
C GLN A 135 10.79 17.09 6.02
#